data_AF-A0A7J9QC39-F1
#
_entry.id   AF-A0A7J9QC39-F1
#
_cell.length_a   1.000
_cell.length_b   1.000
_cell.length_c   1.000
_cell.angle_alpha   90.00
_cell.angle_beta   90.00
_cell.angle_gamma   90.00
#
_symmetry.space_group_name_H-M   'P 1'
#
loop_
_entity.id
_entity.type
_entity.pdbx_description
1 polymer ?
#
loop_
_entity_poly.entity_id
_entity_poly.type
_entity_poly.pdbx_seq_one_letter_code
_entity_poly.pdbx_strand_id
1 'polypeptide(L)'
;MNKRGPLISFAGSFLIMLSLVVAVSAVPTEVPQSESLLISSLFEGMFDDVSEPFQIMPGNMVYTSFSTFISDVPVLWGIQILDYQNGDKLSITISNIFGDSYGEYVQSDSVYFETIFVEQSDTLNFEIENIGTTDIEFVIMFAEDPENSESFTNPNSPIAEMVVPLIVSGLLLIVGIVTMIIGIIMILIDLKNNFENKKNF
;
A
#
# COMPACT_ATOMS: atom_id res chain seq x y z
N MET A 1 -24.47 -2.72 40.43
CA MET A 1 -23.59 -2.75 39.23
C MET A 1 -23.26 -1.31 38.89
N ASN A 2 -21.98 -0.92 38.90
CA ASN A 2 -21.60 0.42 38.47
C ASN A 2 -21.83 0.50 36.95
N LYS A 3 -22.51 1.55 36.49
CA LYS A 3 -22.77 1.72 35.04
C LYS A 3 -21.51 2.10 34.23
N ARG A 4 -20.35 2.21 34.89
CA ARG A 4 -19.09 2.69 34.31
C ARG A 4 -18.53 1.73 33.27
N GLY A 5 -18.50 0.43 33.55
CA GLY A 5 -18.00 -0.57 32.60
C GLY A 5 -18.79 -0.60 31.29
N PRO A 6 -20.13 -0.71 31.32
CA PRO A 6 -20.97 -0.63 30.12
C PRO A 6 -20.81 0.68 29.34
N LEU A 7 -20.70 1.83 30.03
CA LEU A 7 -20.50 3.13 29.39
C LEU A 7 -19.16 3.20 28.65
N ILE A 8 -18.08 2.74 29.28
CA ILE A 8 -16.74 2.72 28.68
C ILE A 8 -16.69 1.77 27.48
N SER A 9 -17.31 0.58 27.60
CA SER A 9 -17.38 -0.37 26.49
C SER A 9 -18.17 0.19 25.30
N PHE A 10 -19.25 0.94 25.55
CA PHE A 10 -20.03 1.58 24.50
C PHE A 10 -19.23 2.68 23.80
N ALA A 11 -18.50 3.51 24.56
CA ALA A 11 -17.62 4.53 23.99
C ALA A 11 -16.53 3.91 23.09
N GLY A 12 -15.93 2.81 23.51
CA GLY A 12 -14.96 2.07 22.69
C GLY A 12 -15.57 1.53 21.39
N SER A 13 -16.76 0.93 21.47
CA SER A 13 -17.49 0.47 20.28
C SER A 13 -17.84 1.61 19.32
N PHE A 14 -18.19 2.78 19.86
CA PHE A 14 -18.48 3.95 19.04
C PHE A 14 -17.23 4.45 18.31
N LEU A 15 -16.07 4.45 18.96
CA LEU A 15 -14.80 4.81 18.32
C LEU A 15 -14.41 3.84 17.19
N ILE A 16 -14.63 2.53 17.39
CA ILE A 16 -14.42 1.52 16.35
C ILE A 16 -15.36 1.76 15.16
N MET A 17 -16.63 2.10 15.42
CA MET A 17 -17.56 2.40 14.34
C MET A 17 -17.13 3.66 13.56
N LEU A 18 -16.72 4.70 14.27
CA LEU A 18 -16.22 5.93 13.66
C LEU A 18 -14.94 5.69 12.84
N SER A 19 -14.02 4.85 13.33
CA SER A 19 -12.81 4.50 12.57
C SER A 19 -13.15 3.82 11.25
N LEU A 20 -14.09 2.87 11.24
CA LEU A 20 -14.52 2.21 10.01
C LEU A 20 -15.13 3.21 9.01
N VAL A 21 -15.94 4.16 9.48
CA VAL A 21 -16.53 5.20 8.61
C VAL A 21 -15.43 6.05 7.95
N VAL A 22 -14.43 6.46 8.72
CA VAL A 22 -13.28 7.23 8.20
C VAL A 22 -12.44 6.41 7.22
N ALA A 23 -12.26 5.10 7.47
CA ALA A 23 -11.55 4.23 6.53
C ALA A 23 -12.27 4.11 5.19
N VAL A 24 -13.60 3.92 5.21
CA VAL A 24 -14.40 3.81 3.98
C VAL A 24 -14.38 5.09 3.17
N SER A 25 -14.33 6.27 3.81
CA SER A 25 -14.19 7.54 3.08
C SER A 25 -12.84 7.73 2.40
N ALA A 26 -11.82 6.95 2.77
CA ALA A 26 -10.49 7.00 2.14
C ALA A 26 -10.41 6.16 0.86
N VAL A 27 -11.41 5.33 0.57
CA VAL A 27 -11.42 4.49 -0.63
C VAL A 27 -11.89 5.34 -1.81
N PRO A 28 -11.10 5.44 -2.90
CA PRO A 28 -11.51 6.17 -4.10
C PRO A 28 -12.85 5.65 -4.63
N THR A 29 -13.79 6.54 -4.92
CA THR A 29 -15.13 6.17 -5.43
C THR A 29 -15.12 5.71 -6.88
N GLU A 30 -14.04 5.98 -7.61
CA GLU A 30 -13.85 5.62 -9.02
C GLU A 30 -13.03 4.34 -9.14
N VAL A 31 -13.53 3.23 -8.58
CA VAL A 31 -12.98 1.91 -8.92
C VAL A 31 -13.56 1.53 -10.29
N PRO A 32 -12.74 1.40 -11.36
CA PRO A 32 -13.25 1.07 -12.68
C PRO A 32 -13.99 -0.28 -12.64
N GLN A 33 -15.16 -0.35 -13.27
CA GLN A 33 -16.01 -1.55 -13.29
C GLN A 33 -15.41 -2.73 -14.07
N SER A 34 -14.27 -2.55 -14.74
CA SER A 34 -13.59 -3.56 -15.53
C SER A 34 -12.16 -3.78 -15.04
N GLU A 35 -11.99 -4.91 -14.37
CA GLU A 35 -10.81 -5.80 -14.32
C GLU A 35 -9.45 -5.17 -13.94
N SER A 36 -8.98 -5.55 -12.73
CA SER A 36 -7.73 -5.19 -12.04
C SER A 36 -7.65 -3.74 -11.51
N LEU A 37 -7.48 -3.63 -10.20
CA LEU A 37 -7.16 -2.36 -9.55
C LEU A 37 -5.71 -2.00 -9.88
N LEU A 38 -5.48 -0.91 -10.60
CA LEU A 38 -4.14 -0.39 -10.86
C LEU A 38 -3.60 0.32 -9.62
N ILE A 39 -2.42 -0.05 -9.16
CA ILE A 39 -1.76 0.58 -8.02
C ILE A 39 -1.44 2.05 -8.31
N SER A 40 -1.10 2.38 -9.56
CA SER A 40 -0.92 3.76 -10.02
C SER A 40 -2.16 4.63 -9.78
N SER A 41 -3.36 4.06 -9.82
CA SER A 41 -4.61 4.80 -9.52
C SER A 41 -4.79 5.09 -8.02
N LEU A 42 -4.25 4.24 -7.14
CA LEU A 42 -4.26 4.51 -5.68
C LEU A 42 -3.22 5.56 -5.29
N PHE A 43 -2.12 5.63 -6.04
CA PHE A 43 -1.05 6.58 -5.83
C PHE A 43 -1.00 7.61 -6.95
N GLU A 44 -2.17 8.14 -7.32
CA GLU A 44 -2.28 9.13 -8.38
C GLU A 44 -1.40 10.35 -8.08
N GLY A 45 -0.65 10.78 -9.09
CA GLY A 45 0.34 11.85 -8.99
C GLY A 45 1.68 11.45 -8.37
N MET A 46 1.82 10.26 -7.78
CA MET A 46 3.10 9.79 -7.26
C MET A 46 4.12 9.50 -8.35
N PHE A 47 3.63 8.89 -9.43
CA PHE A 47 4.45 8.42 -10.53
C PHE A 47 4.48 9.45 -11.64
N ASP A 48 5.68 9.77 -12.10
CA ASP A 48 5.93 10.65 -13.24
C ASP A 48 5.58 9.97 -14.56
N ASP A 49 5.77 8.65 -14.62
CA ASP A 49 5.45 7.83 -15.79
C ASP A 49 4.88 6.46 -15.39
N VAL A 50 3.87 6.02 -16.13
CA VAL A 50 3.26 4.70 -16.00
C VAL A 50 3.11 4.14 -17.41
N SER A 51 3.72 2.98 -17.64
CA SER A 51 3.70 2.36 -18.96
C SER A 51 2.30 1.87 -19.34
N GLU A 52 2.06 1.77 -20.63
CA GLU A 52 0.99 0.91 -21.15
C GLU A 52 1.22 -0.55 -20.70
N PRO A 53 0.16 -1.37 -20.61
CA PRO A 53 0.30 -2.78 -20.27
C PRO A 53 1.14 -3.55 -21.30
N PHE A 54 2.08 -4.33 -20.78
CA PHE A 54 2.86 -5.30 -21.55
C PHE A 54 2.30 -6.69 -21.31
N GLN A 55 2.22 -7.50 -22.36
CA GLN A 55 1.91 -8.91 -22.25
C GLN A 55 3.14 -9.76 -22.63
N ILE A 56 3.50 -10.70 -21.77
CA ILE A 56 4.69 -11.53 -21.94
C ILE A 56 4.40 -13.00 -21.69
N MET A 57 4.77 -13.86 -22.64
CA MET A 57 4.64 -15.31 -22.52
C MET A 57 5.80 -15.90 -21.69
N PRO A 58 5.63 -17.08 -21.07
CA PRO A 58 6.70 -17.77 -20.35
C PRO A 58 7.97 -17.95 -21.19
N GLY A 59 9.12 -17.61 -20.60
CA GLY A 59 10.45 -17.69 -21.20
C GLY A 59 10.76 -16.59 -22.23
N ASN A 60 9.83 -15.67 -22.49
CA ASN A 60 10.10 -14.51 -23.34
C ASN A 60 10.58 -13.32 -22.50
N MET A 61 11.20 -12.36 -23.21
CA MET A 61 11.70 -11.11 -22.66
C MET A 61 11.07 -9.91 -23.36
N VAL A 62 10.87 -8.84 -22.61
CA VAL A 62 10.45 -7.52 -23.08
C VAL A 62 11.50 -6.51 -22.65
N TYR A 63 11.80 -5.55 -23.53
CA TYR A 63 12.70 -4.45 -23.27
C TYR A 63 11.92 -3.14 -23.27
N THR A 64 12.15 -2.33 -22.24
CA THR A 64 11.66 -0.95 -22.19
C THR A 64 12.73 -0.04 -21.60
N SER A 65 12.49 1.26 -21.64
CA SER A 65 13.43 2.24 -21.13
C SER A 65 12.72 3.42 -20.49
N PHE A 66 13.34 3.98 -19.46
CA PHE A 66 12.91 5.20 -18.77
C PHE A 66 14.07 6.19 -18.74
N SER A 67 13.82 7.42 -19.18
CA SER A 67 14.84 8.47 -19.20
C SER A 67 14.72 9.35 -17.98
N THR A 68 15.81 9.48 -17.24
CA THR A 68 15.87 10.36 -16.07
C THR A 68 16.33 11.75 -16.48
N PHE A 69 15.71 12.79 -15.91
CA PHE A 69 16.08 14.19 -16.19
C PHE A 69 16.94 14.80 -15.10
N ILE A 70 16.91 14.24 -13.89
CA ILE A 70 17.64 14.73 -12.72
C ILE A 70 18.79 13.78 -12.40
N SER A 71 19.93 14.35 -11.98
CA SER A 71 21.12 13.61 -11.54
C SER A 71 21.23 13.63 -10.02
N ASP A 72 21.96 12.66 -9.46
CA ASP A 72 22.19 12.51 -8.02
C ASP A 72 20.89 12.37 -7.19
N VAL A 73 19.88 11.70 -7.75
CA VAL A 73 18.59 11.48 -7.07
C VAL A 73 18.19 10.01 -7.06
N PRO A 74 17.43 9.57 -6.04
CA PRO A 74 16.77 8.29 -6.07
C PRO A 74 15.66 8.27 -7.13
N VAL A 75 15.53 7.16 -7.83
CA VAL A 75 14.40 6.85 -8.71
C VAL A 75 13.68 5.65 -8.12
N LEU A 76 12.41 5.84 -7.78
CA LEU A 76 11.51 4.75 -7.41
C LEU A 76 10.95 4.16 -8.70
N TRP A 77 11.13 2.86 -8.87
CA TRP A 77 10.45 2.12 -9.92
C TRP A 77 9.60 1.03 -9.29
N GLY A 78 8.55 0.65 -10.01
CA GLY A 78 7.69 -0.45 -9.61
C GLY A 78 7.11 -1.15 -10.80
N ILE A 79 6.70 -2.39 -10.58
CA ILE A 79 6.09 -3.24 -11.59
C ILE A 79 4.91 -3.96 -10.95
N GLN A 80 3.76 -3.93 -11.64
CA GLN A 80 2.53 -4.55 -11.19
C GLN A 80 2.06 -5.57 -12.21
N ILE A 81 1.80 -6.79 -11.75
CA ILE A 81 1.09 -7.82 -12.52
C ILE A 81 -0.42 -7.57 -12.34
N LEU A 82 -1.14 -7.39 -13.44
CA LEU A 82 -2.54 -6.96 -13.43
C LEU A 82 -3.49 -8.06 -12.95
N ASP A 83 -3.32 -9.27 -13.46
CA ASP A 83 -4.08 -10.47 -13.06
C ASP A 83 -3.16 -11.51 -12.43
N TYR A 84 -2.62 -11.18 -11.25
CA TYR A 84 -1.66 -12.03 -10.57
C TYR A 84 -2.25 -13.40 -10.20
N GLN A 85 -1.56 -14.44 -10.66
CA GLN A 85 -1.79 -15.83 -10.29
C GLN A 85 -0.61 -16.38 -9.49
N ASN A 86 -0.88 -17.32 -8.59
CA ASN A 86 0.17 -17.96 -7.82
C ASN A 86 1.10 -18.76 -8.75
N GLY A 87 2.38 -18.37 -8.80
CA GLY A 87 3.37 -18.92 -9.73
C GLY A 87 3.84 -17.92 -10.78
N ASP A 88 3.16 -16.79 -10.94
CA ASP A 88 3.62 -15.69 -11.78
C ASP A 88 4.91 -15.11 -11.20
N LYS A 89 5.92 -14.98 -12.07
CA LYS A 89 7.22 -14.47 -11.71
C LYS A 89 7.88 -13.73 -12.86
N LEU A 90 8.43 -12.57 -12.55
CA LEU A 90 9.21 -11.77 -13.49
C LEU A 90 10.64 -11.62 -12.96
N SER A 91 11.62 -11.75 -13.85
CA SER A 91 13.00 -11.33 -13.62
C SER A 91 13.19 -9.98 -14.28
N ILE A 92 13.78 -9.02 -13.56
CA ILE A 92 13.98 -7.65 -14.03
C ILE A 92 15.46 -7.32 -13.89
N THR A 93 16.11 -7.01 -15.00
CA THR A 93 17.48 -6.53 -15.03
C THR A 93 17.47 -5.08 -15.46
N ILE A 94 18.16 -4.23 -14.69
CA ILE A 94 18.22 -2.79 -14.96
C ILE A 94 19.67 -2.42 -15.26
N SER A 95 19.86 -1.71 -16.38
CA SER A 95 21.14 -1.12 -16.75
C SER A 95 20.94 0.28 -17.32
N ASN A 96 22.00 1.05 -17.55
CA ASN A 96 21.92 2.24 -18.41
C ASN A 96 22.33 1.93 -19.86
N ILE A 97 22.31 2.96 -20.72
CA ILE A 97 22.78 2.89 -22.11
C ILE A 97 24.31 2.71 -22.25
N PHE A 98 25.07 2.93 -21.18
CA PHE A 98 26.52 2.71 -21.15
C PHE A 98 26.88 1.28 -20.70
N GLY A 99 25.90 0.50 -20.24
CA GLY A 99 26.07 -0.88 -19.78
C GLY A 99 26.38 -1.01 -18.29
N ASP A 100 26.30 0.07 -17.51
CA ASP A 100 26.37 0.01 -16.06
C ASP A 100 25.10 -0.64 -15.51
N SER A 101 25.26 -1.60 -14.61
CA SER A 101 24.14 -2.34 -14.01
C SER A 101 23.65 -1.63 -12.75
N TYR A 102 22.33 -1.49 -12.64
CA TYR A 102 21.63 -0.97 -11.47
C TYR A 102 21.03 -2.08 -10.59
N GLY A 103 21.04 -3.33 -11.07
CA GLY A 103 20.65 -4.50 -10.30
C GLY A 103 19.88 -5.54 -11.11
N GLU A 104 19.70 -6.70 -10.48
CA GLU A 104 18.83 -7.78 -10.93
C GLU A 104 17.82 -8.09 -9.81
N TYR A 105 16.56 -8.19 -10.19
CA TYR A 105 15.43 -8.30 -9.28
C TYR A 105 14.50 -9.41 -9.72
N VAL A 106 13.87 -10.06 -8.74
CA VAL A 106 12.87 -11.10 -9.01
C VAL A 106 11.59 -10.73 -8.30
N GLN A 107 10.53 -10.51 -9.07
CA GLN A 107 9.18 -10.31 -8.58
C GLN A 107 8.45 -11.65 -8.54
N SER A 108 7.86 -11.97 -7.39
CA SER A 108 6.98 -13.14 -7.20
C SER A 108 5.62 -12.81 -6.61
N ASP A 109 5.33 -11.52 -6.41
CA ASP A 109 4.10 -10.99 -5.84
C ASP A 109 3.38 -10.09 -6.86
N SER A 110 2.14 -9.70 -6.57
CA SER A 110 1.30 -8.91 -7.50
C SER A 110 1.90 -7.55 -7.84
N VAL A 111 2.67 -6.96 -6.92
CA VAL A 111 3.35 -5.68 -7.14
C VAL A 111 4.73 -5.71 -6.48
N TYR A 112 5.71 -5.09 -7.12
CA TYR A 112 7.05 -4.92 -6.60
C TYR A 112 7.49 -3.46 -6.77
N PHE A 113 8.20 -2.94 -5.78
CA PHE A 113 8.76 -1.59 -5.79
C PHE A 113 10.20 -1.64 -5.29
N GLU A 114 11.08 -0.86 -5.90
CA GLU A 114 12.44 -0.69 -5.44
C GLU A 114 12.96 0.70 -5.82
N THR A 115 13.92 1.18 -5.05
CA THR A 115 14.60 2.45 -5.32
C THR A 115 16.00 2.18 -5.83
N ILE A 116 16.37 2.83 -6.94
CA ILE A 116 17.73 2.85 -7.44
C ILE A 116 18.28 4.28 -7.39
N PHE A 117 19.58 4.43 -7.15
CA PHE A 117 20.21 5.74 -7.13
C PHE A 117 20.82 6.06 -8.48
N VAL A 118 20.40 7.16 -9.10
CA VAL A 118 20.87 7.57 -10.43
C VAL A 118 21.86 8.71 -10.28
N GLU A 119 23.15 8.41 -10.43
CA GLU A 119 24.23 9.40 -10.28
C GLU A 119 24.20 10.47 -11.38
N GLN A 120 23.84 10.09 -12.60
CA GLN A 120 23.77 11.01 -13.75
C GLN A 120 22.47 10.80 -14.50
N SER A 121 21.87 11.90 -14.97
CA SER A 121 20.71 11.88 -15.85
C SER A 121 21.03 11.03 -17.08
N ASP A 122 20.32 9.92 -17.17
CA ASP A 122 20.56 8.89 -18.17
C ASP A 122 19.28 8.08 -18.47
N THR A 123 19.31 7.32 -19.56
CA THR A 123 18.26 6.36 -19.90
C THR A 123 18.56 5.00 -19.27
N LEU A 124 17.66 4.61 -18.36
CA LEU A 124 17.61 3.30 -17.75
C LEU A 124 16.90 2.33 -18.69
N ASN A 125 17.52 1.18 -18.95
CA ASN A 125 16.99 0.08 -19.73
C ASN A 125 16.53 -1.02 -18.78
N PHE A 126 15.33 -1.53 -19.03
CA PHE A 126 14.69 -2.60 -18.28
C PHE A 126 14.56 -3.81 -19.20
N GLU A 127 15.22 -4.89 -18.84
CA GLU A 127 15.07 -6.20 -19.44
C GLU A 127 14.21 -7.05 -18.50
N ILE A 128 13.02 -7.42 -18.96
CA ILE A 128 12.01 -8.10 -18.14
C ILE A 128 11.72 -9.45 -18.77
N GLU A 129 12.03 -10.52 -18.04
CA GLU A 129 11.80 -11.90 -18.44
C GLU A 129 10.64 -12.51 -17.65
N ASN A 130 9.73 -13.19 -18.34
CA ASN A 130 8.75 -14.03 -17.68
C ASN A 130 9.36 -15.39 -17.34
N ILE A 131 9.79 -15.54 -16.09
CA ILE A 131 10.34 -16.80 -15.56
C ILE A 131 9.25 -17.70 -14.92
N GLY A 132 7.99 -17.29 -15.02
CA GLY A 132 6.81 -18.04 -14.59
C GLY A 132 6.35 -19.09 -15.60
N THR A 133 5.13 -19.59 -15.42
CA THR A 133 4.55 -20.66 -16.26
C THR A 133 3.32 -20.23 -17.06
N THR A 134 2.89 -18.99 -16.88
CA THR A 134 1.63 -18.40 -17.34
C THR A 134 1.95 -17.12 -18.10
N ASP A 135 1.09 -16.73 -19.04
CA ASP A 135 1.19 -15.43 -19.69
C ASP A 135 0.92 -14.34 -18.65
N ILE A 136 1.78 -13.34 -18.58
CA ILE A 136 1.69 -12.26 -17.59
C ILE A 136 1.39 -10.96 -18.32
N GLU A 137 0.42 -10.22 -17.81
CA GLU A 137 0.18 -8.82 -18.18
C GLU A 137 0.63 -7.92 -17.04
N PHE A 138 1.45 -6.92 -17.33
CA PHE A 138 2.04 -6.05 -16.33
C PHE A 138 2.20 -4.61 -16.80
N VAL A 139 2.27 -3.69 -15.84
CA VAL A 139 2.63 -2.27 -16.04
C VAL A 139 3.85 -1.93 -15.20
N ILE A 140 4.61 -0.95 -15.65
CA ILE A 140 5.78 -0.42 -14.92
C ILE A 140 5.48 1.03 -14.57
N MET A 141 5.91 1.45 -13.39
CA MET A 141 5.66 2.77 -12.82
C MET A 141 6.99 3.37 -12.38
N PHE A 142 7.19 4.67 -12.62
CA PHE A 142 8.42 5.40 -12.33
C PHE A 142 8.12 6.70 -11.60
N ALA A 143 8.97 7.04 -10.63
CA ALA A 143 9.00 8.35 -9.98
C ALA A 143 10.45 8.79 -9.75
N GLU A 144 10.83 9.93 -10.30
CA GLU A 144 12.10 10.58 -10.03
C GLU A 144 12.02 11.41 -8.75
N ASP A 145 13.06 11.31 -7.92
CA ASP A 145 13.16 12.06 -6.67
C ASP A 145 11.87 12.01 -5.81
N PRO A 146 11.37 10.80 -5.49
CA PRO A 146 10.08 10.63 -4.81
C PRO A 146 10.04 11.35 -3.45
N GLU A 147 11.19 11.59 -2.82
CA GLU A 147 11.29 12.28 -1.53
C GLU A 147 10.92 13.76 -1.61
N ASN A 148 11.20 14.41 -2.74
CA ASN A 148 10.89 15.82 -2.97
C ASN A 148 9.61 16.02 -3.80
N SER A 149 8.92 14.93 -4.17
CA SER A 149 7.67 15.00 -4.93
C SER A 149 6.59 15.80 -4.18
N GLU A 150 5.87 16.66 -4.92
CA GLU A 150 4.69 17.37 -4.40
C GLU A 150 3.62 16.39 -3.91
N SER A 151 3.60 15.17 -4.42
CA SER A 151 2.62 14.14 -4.04
C SER A 151 2.78 13.67 -2.60
N PHE A 152 3.96 13.76 -2.01
CA PHE A 152 4.21 13.46 -0.60
C PHE A 152 4.30 14.71 0.29
N THR A 153 4.64 15.86 -0.28
CA THR A 153 4.84 17.11 0.49
C THR A 153 3.60 18.00 0.53
N ASN A 154 2.69 17.88 -0.44
CA ASN A 154 1.43 18.64 -0.47
C ASN A 154 0.35 17.92 0.36
N PRO A 155 -0.19 18.54 1.42
CA PRO A 155 -1.24 17.93 2.24
C PRO A 155 -2.58 17.76 1.52
N ASN A 156 -2.76 18.38 0.35
CA ASN A 156 -3.94 18.24 -0.50
C ASN A 156 -3.65 17.36 -1.75
N SER A 157 -2.58 16.54 -1.73
CA SER A 157 -2.35 15.58 -2.80
C SER A 157 -3.35 14.42 -2.73
N PRO A 158 -3.64 13.73 -3.86
CA PRO A 158 -4.50 12.54 -3.85
C PRO A 158 -4.01 11.47 -2.85
N ILE A 159 -2.69 11.29 -2.74
CA ILE A 159 -2.09 10.37 -1.77
C ILE A 159 -2.36 10.82 -0.34
N ALA A 160 -2.17 12.11 -0.02
CA ALA A 160 -2.42 12.63 1.31
C ALA A 160 -3.91 12.51 1.69
N GLU A 161 -4.81 12.77 0.74
CA GLU A 161 -6.26 12.61 0.90
C GLU A 161 -6.67 11.16 1.20
N MET A 162 -5.93 10.16 0.69
CA MET A 162 -6.15 8.74 1.01
C MET A 162 -5.46 8.31 2.32
N VAL A 163 -4.17 8.60 2.46
CA VAL A 163 -3.31 8.06 3.52
C VAL A 163 -3.65 8.68 4.88
N VAL A 164 -3.91 9.98 4.95
CA VAL A 164 -4.15 10.67 6.23
C VAL A 164 -5.42 10.15 6.93
N PRO A 165 -6.59 10.06 6.27
CA PRO A 165 -7.77 9.47 6.90
C PRO A 165 -7.54 8.02 7.34
N LEU A 166 -6.76 7.24 6.59
CA LEU A 166 -6.45 5.86 6.96
C LEU A 166 -5.59 5.77 8.23
N ILE A 167 -4.58 6.63 8.37
CA ILE A 167 -3.79 6.76 9.61
C ILE A 167 -4.68 7.14 10.79
N VAL A 168 -5.54 8.14 10.61
CA VAL A 168 -6.48 8.59 11.64
C VAL A 168 -7.43 7.46 12.04
N SER A 169 -7.95 6.73 11.05
CA SER A 169 -8.79 5.55 11.28
C SER A 169 -8.05 4.47 12.07
N GLY A 170 -6.82 4.12 11.69
CA GLY A 170 -6.02 3.13 12.40
C GLY A 170 -5.79 3.49 13.87
N LEU A 171 -5.46 4.76 14.14
CA LEU A 171 -5.30 5.26 15.51
C LEU A 171 -6.62 5.18 16.31
N LEU A 172 -7.73 5.61 15.72
CA LEU A 172 -9.06 5.53 16.34
C LEU A 172 -9.46 4.08 16.65
N LEU A 173 -9.15 3.15 15.74
CA LEU A 173 -9.44 1.73 15.90
C LEU A 173 -8.66 1.13 17.07
N ILE A 174 -7.36 1.40 17.18
CA ILE A 174 -6.52 0.94 18.28
C ILE A 174 -7.06 1.48 19.61
N VAL A 175 -7.33 2.78 19.69
CA VAL A 175 -7.88 3.40 20.90
C VAL A 175 -9.26 2.83 21.24
N GLY A 176 -10.11 2.61 20.24
CA GLY A 176 -11.43 2.00 20.39
C GLY A 176 -11.36 0.58 20.95
N ILE A 177 -10.46 -0.26 20.45
CA ILE A 177 -10.25 -1.63 20.95
C ILE A 177 -9.76 -1.61 22.40
N VAL A 178 -8.76 -0.80 22.72
CA VAL A 178 -8.19 -0.71 24.08
C VAL A 178 -9.27 -0.26 25.08
N THR A 179 -10.03 0.79 24.74
CA THR A 179 -11.11 1.29 25.61
C THR A 179 -12.24 0.26 25.78
N MET A 180 -12.60 -0.46 24.72
CA MET A 180 -13.58 -1.55 24.79
C MET A 180 -13.12 -2.66 25.74
N ILE A 181 -11.87 -3.10 25.65
CA ILE A 181 -11.29 -4.13 26.53
C ILE A 181 -11.35 -3.68 27.99
N ILE A 182 -10.96 -2.43 28.30
CA ILE A 182 -11.02 -1.88 29.66
C ILE A 182 -12.48 -1.90 30.18
N GLY A 183 -13.44 -1.52 29.34
CA GLY A 183 -14.86 -1.58 29.66
C GLY A 183 -15.33 -2.99 30.02
N ILE A 184 -14.95 -3.99 29.22
CA ILE A 184 -15.27 -5.41 29.45
C ILE A 184 -14.66 -5.90 30.77
N ILE A 185 -13.39 -5.57 31.06
CA ILE A 185 -12.73 -5.96 32.31
C ILE A 185 -13.49 -5.38 33.52
N MET A 186 -13.88 -4.10 33.46
CA MET A 186 -14.66 -3.48 34.53
C MET A 186 -16.02 -4.17 34.72
N ILE A 187 -16.71 -4.55 33.64
CA ILE A 187 -17.97 -5.30 33.71
C ILE A 187 -17.77 -6.63 34.44
N LEU A 188 -16.71 -7.38 34.11
CA LEU A 188 -16.39 -8.66 34.75
C LEU A 188 -16.08 -8.52 36.24
N ILE A 189 -15.31 -7.50 36.63
CA ILE A 189 -15.00 -7.21 38.04
C ILE A 189 -16.28 -6.87 38.81
N ASP A 190 -17.13 -6.01 38.24
CA ASP A 190 -18.40 -5.64 38.84
C ASP A 190 -19.35 -6.83 39.01
N LEU A 191 -19.44 -7.70 38.00
CA LEU A 191 -20.20 -8.95 38.06
C LEU A 191 -19.68 -9.84 39.19
N LYS A 192 -18.36 -10.08 39.25
CA LYS A 192 -17.73 -10.88 40.30
C LYS A 192 -18.05 -10.36 41.70
N ASN A 193 -17.85 -9.06 41.94
CA ASN A 193 -18.13 -8.45 43.25
C ASN A 193 -19.61 -8.55 43.64
N ASN A 194 -20.52 -8.45 42.67
CA ASN A 194 -21.95 -8.55 42.92
C ASN A 194 -22.38 -10.00 43.25
N PHE A 195 -21.71 -11.01 42.66
CA PHE A 195 -21.92 -12.42 43.01
C PHE A 195 -21.37 -12.75 44.41
N GLU A 196 -20.20 -12.26 44.79
CA GLU A 196 -19.63 -12.48 46.13
C GLU A 196 -20.51 -11.85 47.22
N ASN A 197 -21.00 -10.63 47.02
CA ASN A 197 -21.91 -9.97 47.97
C ASN A 197 -23.24 -10.70 48.14
N LYS A 198 -23.77 -11.34 47.09
CA LYS A 198 -25.01 -12.14 47.19
C LYS A 198 -24.82 -13.47 47.91
N LYS A 199 -23.59 -13.98 48.03
CA LYS A 199 -23.28 -15.27 48.67
C LYS A 199 -23.02 -15.14 50.17
N ASN A 200 -22.78 -13.91 50.65
CA ASN A 200 -22.53 -13.58 52.06
C ASN A 200 -23.81 -13.15 52.83
N PHE A 201 -24.99 -13.28 52.20
CA PHE A 201 -26.31 -13.15 52.80
C PHE A 201 -27.05 -14.49 52.71
#